data_AF-A0A8T2PUX6-F1
#
_entry.id   AF-A0A8T2PUX6-F1
#
_cell.length_a   1.000
_cell.length_b   1.000
_cell.length_c   1.000
_cell.angle_alpha   90.00
_cell.angle_beta   90.00
_cell.angle_gamma   90.00
#
_symmetry.space_group_name_H-M   'P 1'
#
loop_
_entity.id
_entity.type
_entity.pdbx_description
1 polymer ?
#
loop_
_entity_poly.entity_id
_entity_poly.type
_entity_poly.pdbx_seq_one_letter_code
_entity_poly.pdbx_strand_id
1 'polypeptide(L)'
;MAENSDEINECKAEEETEKNWTRTSHTHSFLESLTPSDREGNSSTQSSHRLLAYSDALISIIATVMILPVAHTKLEDDEELKESLRQLLTTKIAVYLMTFLIVTVAWAAHIRLFQVIERTDDFLALLNLACMMLITFLPYTFSLMATFPENILGILLFCACVIVIGMIQAVIVVYGFSHPFLLNDQIQMSDNQDYYKWHILKVIFRVPILCLIAIIFSFIFTPLSYVLLAIVVFLPYISQSVKWCCRKATGQQEDSHDAMLLYSYHPNEPLSKERVEAFSDGVYAIVATLLILDICEDNVPDPKVVQEKFNGRLVEALQEFGPEFLAYFGSFATVGLLWFVHHSLFLHVTKTTRLMGLLNTFSLAFVGGLPLAYQLTHEFPHNSRNELEAIQISCAIIFLAGVFQLAIWVVALFGERAALHPYVRYSGRDHAFMFAKLALYPCVTLGTFVLTCFLTRFSAPIFHLMEITVPFAFLLLRLLVRASLALLRLLLSPIRRAVHSARGENETYRPLSEEAT
;
A
#
# COMPACT_ATOMS: atom_id res chain seq x y z
N MET A 1 73.79 -29.85 42.90
CA MET A 1 72.73 -30.27 41.95
C MET A 1 71.35 -30.15 42.62
N ALA A 2 71.10 -29.00 43.27
CA ALA A 2 69.91 -28.77 44.10
C ALA A 2 69.48 -27.29 44.13
N GLU A 3 69.89 -26.49 43.14
CA GLU A 3 69.49 -25.06 43.02
C GLU A 3 68.70 -24.77 41.74
N ASN A 4 68.40 -25.78 40.92
CA ASN A 4 67.73 -25.60 39.62
C ASN A 4 66.32 -26.21 39.57
N SER A 5 65.81 -26.73 40.70
CA SER A 5 64.48 -27.34 40.81
C SER A 5 63.42 -26.39 41.38
N ASP A 6 63.83 -25.37 42.14
CA ASP A 6 62.90 -24.46 42.81
C ASP A 6 62.46 -23.32 41.88
N GLU A 7 63.35 -22.78 41.04
CA GLU A 7 63.00 -21.78 40.02
C GLU A 7 62.03 -22.34 38.94
N ILE A 8 62.13 -23.63 38.62
CA ILE A 8 61.22 -24.26 37.64
C ILE A 8 59.81 -24.47 38.24
N ASN A 9 59.71 -24.67 39.55
CA ASN A 9 58.43 -24.83 40.22
C ASN A 9 57.73 -23.48 40.46
N GLU A 10 58.47 -22.40 40.77
CA GLU A 10 57.89 -21.06 40.86
C GLU A 10 57.38 -20.55 39.51
N CYS A 11 58.14 -20.73 38.41
CA CYS A 11 57.67 -20.35 37.08
C CYS A 11 56.41 -21.12 36.65
N LYS A 12 56.27 -22.40 37.05
CA LYS A 12 55.07 -23.20 36.73
C LYS A 12 53.85 -22.81 37.56
N ALA A 13 54.05 -22.41 38.81
CA ALA A 13 52.98 -21.94 39.68
C ALA A 13 52.44 -20.58 39.20
N GLU A 14 53.33 -19.67 38.77
CA GLU A 14 52.92 -18.39 38.17
C GLU A 14 52.16 -18.59 36.86
N GLU A 15 52.61 -19.49 35.97
CA GLU A 15 51.94 -19.77 34.70
C GLU A 15 50.55 -20.45 34.87
N GLU A 16 50.36 -21.27 35.91
CA GLU A 16 49.05 -21.84 36.26
C GLU A 16 48.11 -20.82 36.90
N THR A 17 48.64 -19.92 37.75
CA THR A 17 47.82 -18.83 38.32
C THR A 17 47.39 -17.82 37.27
N GLU A 18 48.24 -17.49 36.29
CA GLU A 18 47.91 -16.59 35.18
C GLU A 18 46.94 -17.23 34.17
N LYS A 19 47.06 -18.55 33.91
CA LYS A 19 46.07 -19.32 33.14
C LYS A 19 44.72 -19.42 33.85
N ASN A 20 44.69 -19.56 35.17
CA ASN A 20 43.43 -19.51 35.93
C ASN A 20 42.84 -18.11 35.98
N TRP A 21 43.66 -17.06 36.11
CA TRP A 21 43.18 -15.68 36.11
C TRP A 21 42.58 -15.27 34.75
N THR A 22 43.24 -15.65 33.65
CA THR A 22 42.73 -15.43 32.28
C THR A 22 41.49 -16.29 31.96
N ARG A 23 41.40 -17.53 32.46
CA ARG A 23 40.15 -18.34 32.35
C ARG A 23 39.02 -17.71 33.13
N THR A 24 39.28 -17.22 34.35
CA THR A 24 38.24 -16.65 35.21
C THR A 24 37.80 -15.28 34.71
N SER A 25 38.72 -14.47 34.16
CA SER A 25 38.41 -13.18 33.55
C SER A 25 37.67 -13.32 32.22
N HIS A 26 38.00 -14.32 31.39
CA HIS A 26 37.24 -14.62 30.17
C HIS A 26 35.86 -15.20 30.46
N THR A 27 35.70 -15.98 31.54
CA THR A 27 34.38 -16.50 31.95
C THR A 27 33.51 -15.38 32.54
N HIS A 28 34.10 -14.46 33.33
CA HIS A 28 33.40 -13.28 33.84
C HIS A 28 33.08 -12.26 32.74
N SER A 29 33.99 -12.00 31.79
CA SER A 29 33.73 -11.06 30.68
C SER A 29 32.70 -11.60 29.69
N PHE A 30 32.64 -12.93 29.50
CA PHE A 30 31.61 -13.56 28.69
C PHE A 30 30.25 -13.55 29.40
N LEU A 31 30.22 -13.74 30.72
CA LEU A 31 29.00 -13.65 31.53
C LEU A 31 28.47 -12.21 31.72
N GLU A 32 29.34 -11.18 31.63
CA GLU A 32 28.94 -9.76 31.65
C GLU A 32 28.58 -9.20 30.26
N SER A 33 29.05 -9.82 29.17
CA SER A 33 28.62 -9.46 27.81
C SER A 33 27.25 -10.01 27.42
N LEU A 34 26.69 -10.92 28.24
CA LEU A 34 25.35 -11.41 28.08
C LEU A 34 24.38 -10.39 28.68
N THR A 35 23.60 -9.76 27.81
CA THR A 35 22.43 -8.98 28.23
C THR A 35 21.52 -9.84 29.13
N PRO A 36 20.67 -9.25 30.00
CA PRO A 36 19.79 -10.02 30.88
C PRO A 36 18.82 -10.98 30.15
N SER A 37 18.76 -10.89 28.82
CA SER A 37 17.95 -11.74 27.93
C SER A 37 18.42 -13.19 27.83
N ASP A 38 19.69 -13.50 28.12
CA ASP A 38 20.26 -14.83 27.79
C ASP A 38 20.35 -15.80 28.99
N ARG A 39 19.78 -15.45 30.15
CA ARG A 39 19.81 -16.29 31.36
C ARG A 39 18.54 -17.08 31.65
N GLU A 40 17.51 -17.00 30.81
CA GLU A 40 16.33 -17.86 30.91
C GLU A 40 16.30 -18.88 29.77
N GLY A 41 16.38 -20.17 30.13
CA GLY A 41 16.37 -21.27 29.17
C GLY A 41 15.06 -21.37 28.37
N ASN A 42 15.20 -21.78 27.11
CA ASN A 42 14.14 -22.34 26.25
C ASN A 42 12.81 -21.55 26.18
N SER A 43 12.83 -20.40 25.52
CA SER A 43 11.67 -20.03 24.71
C SER A 43 12.14 -19.82 23.26
N SER A 44 11.71 -20.70 22.36
CA SER A 44 11.92 -20.62 20.91
C SER A 44 11.09 -19.48 20.30
N THR A 45 11.09 -18.31 20.93
CA THR A 45 10.32 -17.15 20.49
C THR A 45 11.21 -16.28 19.61
N GLN A 46 10.77 -16.10 18.36
CA GLN A 46 11.46 -15.33 17.35
C GLN A 46 10.74 -13.99 17.13
N SER A 47 11.46 -13.01 16.60
CA SER A 47 10.84 -11.75 16.17
C SER A 47 9.92 -12.02 14.97
N SER A 48 8.71 -11.49 15.04
CA SER A 48 7.69 -11.68 13.99
C SER A 48 8.02 -10.93 12.69
N HIS A 49 8.97 -10.00 12.71
CA HIS A 49 9.26 -9.07 11.60
C HIS A 49 9.48 -9.77 10.25
N ARG A 50 10.30 -10.84 10.20
CA ARG A 50 10.57 -11.55 8.94
C ARG A 50 9.33 -12.30 8.42
N LEU A 51 8.56 -12.90 9.33
CA LEU A 51 7.32 -13.59 8.99
C LEU A 51 6.29 -12.61 8.44
N LEU A 52 6.17 -11.42 9.05
CA LEU A 52 5.26 -10.38 8.59
C LEU A 52 5.67 -9.79 7.24
N ALA A 53 6.97 -9.56 7.03
CA ALA A 53 7.50 -9.11 5.73
C ALA A 53 7.26 -10.15 4.63
N TYR A 54 7.41 -11.45 4.93
CA TYR A 54 7.06 -12.53 4.01
C TYR A 54 5.56 -12.51 3.65
N SER A 55 4.68 -12.40 4.65
CA SER A 55 3.24 -12.33 4.42
C SER A 55 2.86 -11.09 3.60
N ASP A 56 3.44 -9.92 3.87
CA ASP A 56 3.17 -8.68 3.12
C ASP A 56 3.60 -8.80 1.65
N ALA A 57 4.81 -9.31 1.41
CA ALA A 57 5.33 -9.55 0.07
C ALA A 57 4.41 -10.52 -0.69
N LEU A 58 4.11 -11.68 -0.10
CA LEU A 58 3.25 -12.69 -0.72
C LEU A 58 1.86 -12.15 -1.04
N ILE A 59 1.22 -11.43 -0.11
CA ILE A 59 -0.13 -10.88 -0.33
C ILE A 59 -0.11 -9.75 -1.38
N SER A 60 0.92 -8.91 -1.42
CA SER A 60 1.07 -7.87 -2.44
C SER A 60 1.23 -8.45 -3.86
N ILE A 61 1.98 -9.54 -4.00
CA ILE A 61 2.14 -10.27 -5.26
C ILE A 61 0.78 -10.79 -5.73
N ILE A 62 0.08 -11.51 -4.86
CA ILE A 62 -1.23 -12.11 -5.18
C ILE A 62 -2.26 -11.07 -5.59
N ALA A 63 -2.32 -9.94 -4.87
CA ALA A 63 -3.23 -8.85 -5.21
C ALA A 63 -2.93 -8.29 -6.60
N THR A 64 -1.65 -8.15 -6.96
CA THR A 64 -1.22 -7.47 -8.19
C THR A 64 -1.33 -8.38 -9.42
N VAL A 65 -0.98 -9.67 -9.32
CA VAL A 65 -1.02 -10.60 -10.47
C VAL A 65 -2.43 -10.81 -11.02
N MET A 66 -3.48 -10.41 -10.29
CA MET A 66 -4.86 -10.45 -10.78
C MET A 66 -5.14 -9.49 -11.93
N ILE A 67 -4.20 -8.60 -12.28
CA ILE A 67 -4.31 -7.80 -13.50
C ILE A 67 -4.05 -8.64 -14.76
N LEU A 68 -3.29 -9.74 -14.68
CA LEU A 68 -2.86 -10.54 -15.84
C LEU A 68 -4.03 -11.01 -16.74
N PRO A 69 -5.14 -11.56 -16.21
CA PRO A 69 -6.26 -11.99 -17.05
C PRO A 69 -6.96 -10.84 -17.79
N VAL A 70 -6.80 -9.61 -17.29
CA VAL A 70 -7.30 -8.38 -17.93
C VAL A 70 -6.33 -7.94 -19.01
N ALA A 71 -5.05 -7.85 -18.66
CA ALA A 71 -3.92 -7.48 -19.50
C ALA A 71 -3.87 -8.33 -20.78
N HIS A 72 -3.93 -9.66 -20.67
CA HIS A 72 -3.84 -10.57 -21.82
C HIS A 72 -5.14 -10.72 -22.64
N THR A 73 -6.08 -9.78 -22.52
CA THR A 73 -7.31 -9.82 -23.32
C THR A 73 -7.05 -9.26 -24.71
N LYS A 74 -6.77 -10.13 -25.69
CA LYS A 74 -6.60 -9.73 -27.08
C LYS A 74 -7.88 -9.09 -27.62
N LEU A 75 -7.76 -7.90 -28.20
CA LEU A 75 -8.87 -7.17 -28.80
C LEU A 75 -8.88 -7.43 -30.31
N GLU A 76 -9.78 -8.30 -30.76
CA GLU A 76 -9.96 -8.54 -32.21
C GLU A 76 -10.70 -7.36 -32.87
N ASP A 77 -10.34 -7.05 -34.12
CA ASP A 77 -10.76 -5.85 -34.87
C ASP A 77 -12.22 -5.88 -35.40
N ASP A 78 -13.01 -6.91 -35.09
CA ASP A 78 -14.38 -7.04 -35.61
C ASP A 78 -15.37 -6.10 -34.88
N GLU A 79 -16.05 -5.23 -35.62
CA GLU A 79 -16.95 -4.19 -35.07
C GLU A 79 -18.20 -4.78 -34.35
N GLU A 80 -18.71 -5.94 -34.75
CA GLU A 80 -19.78 -6.65 -33.99
C GLU A 80 -19.25 -7.27 -32.69
N LEU A 81 -17.96 -7.65 -32.65
CA LEU A 81 -17.31 -8.19 -31.47
C LEU A 81 -16.99 -7.09 -30.44
N LYS A 82 -16.87 -5.84 -30.87
CA LYS A 82 -16.44 -4.69 -30.06
C LYS A 82 -17.34 -4.38 -28.87
N GLU A 83 -18.67 -4.44 -29.03
CA GLU A 83 -19.60 -4.16 -27.93
C GLU A 83 -19.60 -5.28 -26.88
N SER A 84 -19.54 -6.53 -27.34
CA SER A 84 -19.41 -7.71 -26.49
C SER A 84 -18.05 -7.76 -25.76
N LEU A 85 -16.97 -7.42 -26.46
CA LEU A 85 -15.62 -7.30 -25.89
C LEU A 85 -15.54 -6.18 -24.85
N ARG A 86 -16.17 -5.02 -25.09
CA ARG A 86 -16.22 -3.91 -24.13
C ARG A 86 -16.90 -4.32 -22.82
N GLN A 87 -18.00 -5.07 -22.91
CA GLN A 87 -18.70 -5.58 -21.74
C GLN A 87 -17.85 -6.62 -20.99
N LEU A 88 -17.16 -7.50 -21.71
CA LEU A 88 -16.24 -8.49 -21.14
C LEU A 88 -15.05 -7.82 -20.43
N LEU A 89 -14.41 -6.83 -21.06
CA LEU A 89 -13.28 -6.09 -20.50
C LEU A 89 -13.69 -5.33 -19.23
N THR A 90 -14.85 -4.67 -19.26
CA THR A 90 -15.42 -3.99 -18.07
C THR A 90 -15.65 -4.98 -16.93
N THR A 91 -16.15 -6.17 -17.24
CA THR A 91 -16.36 -7.23 -16.25
C THR A 91 -15.04 -7.72 -15.67
N LYS A 92 -14.03 -7.97 -16.51
CA LYS A 92 -12.68 -8.38 -16.08
C LYS A 92 -11.99 -7.34 -15.20
N ILE A 93 -12.10 -6.05 -15.54
CA ILE A 93 -11.58 -4.95 -14.71
C ILE A 93 -12.29 -4.91 -13.35
N ALA A 94 -13.61 -5.11 -13.32
CA ALA A 94 -14.36 -5.17 -12.06
C ALA A 94 -13.95 -6.37 -11.21
N VAL A 95 -13.72 -7.54 -11.83
CA VAL A 95 -13.19 -8.75 -11.17
C VAL A 95 -11.81 -8.47 -10.57
N TYR A 96 -10.91 -7.83 -11.32
CA TYR A 96 -9.60 -7.40 -10.82
C TYR A 96 -9.72 -6.48 -9.59
N LEU A 97 -10.51 -5.41 -9.69
CA LEU A 97 -10.66 -4.46 -8.58
C LEU A 97 -11.24 -5.13 -7.33
N MET A 98 -12.25 -6.01 -7.48
CA MET A 98 -12.85 -6.72 -6.36
C MET A 98 -11.89 -7.72 -5.72
N THR A 99 -11.14 -8.48 -6.52
CA THR A 99 -10.12 -9.42 -5.99
C THR A 99 -9.02 -8.68 -5.24
N PHE A 100 -8.50 -7.58 -5.80
CA PHE A 100 -7.51 -6.74 -5.14
C PHE A 100 -8.02 -6.25 -3.77
N LEU A 101 -9.26 -5.77 -3.72
CA LEU A 101 -9.89 -5.32 -2.47
C LEU A 101 -10.08 -6.44 -1.45
N ILE A 102 -10.56 -7.62 -1.88
CA ILE A 102 -10.75 -8.80 -1.01
C ILE A 102 -9.41 -9.20 -0.36
N VAL A 103 -8.37 -9.31 -1.18
CA VAL A 103 -7.02 -9.69 -0.72
C VAL A 103 -6.47 -8.64 0.25
N THR A 104 -6.70 -7.35 -0.02
CA THR A 104 -6.28 -6.27 0.88
C THR A 104 -7.05 -6.25 2.20
N VAL A 105 -8.34 -6.62 2.20
CA VAL A 105 -9.13 -6.78 3.44
C VAL A 105 -8.56 -7.93 4.28
N ALA A 106 -8.22 -9.05 3.65
CA ALA A 106 -7.57 -10.18 4.34
C ALA A 106 -6.21 -9.77 4.93
N TRP A 107 -5.41 -9.01 4.19
CA TRP A 107 -4.15 -8.43 4.67
C TRP A 107 -4.35 -7.46 5.84
N ALA A 108 -5.34 -6.58 5.78
CA ALA A 108 -5.65 -5.66 6.87
C ALA A 108 -6.09 -6.41 8.14
N ALA A 109 -6.86 -7.49 8.01
CA ALA A 109 -7.20 -8.37 9.13
C ALA A 109 -5.95 -9.06 9.70
N HIS A 110 -5.05 -9.53 8.84
CA HIS A 110 -3.77 -10.12 9.21
C HIS A 110 -2.86 -9.14 9.97
N ILE A 111 -2.77 -7.86 9.54
CA ILE A 111 -2.06 -6.82 10.31
C ILE A 111 -2.63 -6.71 11.72
N ARG A 112 -3.96 -6.66 11.87
CA ARG A 112 -4.60 -6.49 13.17
C ARG A 112 -4.32 -7.67 14.10
N LEU A 113 -4.32 -8.88 13.56
CA LEU A 113 -3.99 -10.08 14.32
C LEU A 113 -2.56 -10.01 14.89
N PHE A 114 -1.59 -9.65 14.05
CA PHE A 114 -0.17 -9.59 14.44
C PHE A 114 0.26 -8.25 15.06
N GLN A 115 -0.65 -7.29 15.27
CA GLN A 115 -0.43 -6.17 16.19
C GLN A 115 -0.65 -6.60 17.66
N VAL A 116 -1.45 -7.66 17.86
CA VAL A 116 -1.72 -8.25 19.19
C VAL A 116 -0.66 -9.28 19.56
N ILE A 117 -0.23 -10.06 18.57
CA ILE A 117 0.78 -11.11 18.72
C ILE A 117 2.12 -10.54 18.27
N GLU A 118 2.95 -10.15 19.23
CA GLU A 118 4.23 -9.50 18.96
C GLU A 118 5.34 -10.51 18.67
N ARG A 119 5.36 -11.63 19.41
CA ARG A 119 6.35 -12.70 19.27
C ARG A 119 5.73 -13.92 18.62
N THR A 120 6.53 -14.65 17.85
CA THR A 120 6.10 -15.84 17.11
C THR A 120 6.95 -17.04 17.49
N ASP A 121 6.31 -18.20 17.63
CA ASP A 121 6.98 -19.51 17.69
C ASP A 121 6.76 -20.29 16.39
N ASP A 122 7.33 -21.50 16.30
CA ASP A 122 7.23 -22.35 15.12
C ASP A 122 5.79 -22.80 14.83
N PHE A 123 4.95 -22.96 15.86
CA PHE A 123 3.57 -23.38 15.69
C PHE A 123 2.70 -22.26 15.10
N LEU A 124 2.82 -21.02 15.61
CA LEU A 124 2.20 -19.85 15.00
C LEU A 124 2.72 -19.61 13.58
N ALA A 125 4.01 -19.83 13.34
CA ALA A 125 4.58 -19.69 12.01
C ALA A 125 3.96 -20.66 11.00
N LEU A 126 3.74 -21.93 11.40
CA LEU A 126 3.04 -22.92 10.58
C LEU A 126 1.57 -22.57 10.35
N LEU A 127 0.85 -22.08 11.38
CA LEU A 127 -0.52 -21.61 11.21
C LEU A 127 -0.61 -20.39 10.29
N ASN A 128 0.35 -19.45 10.40
CA ASN A 128 0.46 -18.34 9.48
C ASN A 128 0.71 -18.82 8.04
N LEU A 129 1.61 -19.78 7.83
CA LEU A 129 1.89 -20.34 6.52
C LEU A 129 0.65 -21.02 5.91
N ALA A 130 -0.11 -21.77 6.72
CA ALA A 130 -1.38 -22.36 6.31
C ALA A 130 -2.42 -21.27 5.94
N CYS A 131 -2.47 -20.17 6.71
CA CYS A 131 -3.31 -19.02 6.37
C CYS A 131 -2.89 -18.38 5.04
N MET A 132 -1.58 -18.20 4.80
CA MET A 132 -1.07 -17.64 3.55
C MET A 132 -1.40 -18.53 2.35
N MET A 133 -1.27 -19.85 2.48
CA MET A 133 -1.64 -20.83 1.44
C MET A 133 -3.12 -20.76 1.05
N LEU A 134 -4.02 -20.48 2.00
CA LEU A 134 -5.44 -20.31 1.68
C LEU A 134 -5.71 -18.94 1.05
N ILE A 135 -5.03 -17.88 1.51
CA ILE A 135 -5.14 -16.55 0.90
C ILE A 135 -4.65 -16.58 -0.56
N THR A 136 -3.58 -17.32 -0.88
CA THR A 136 -3.11 -17.51 -2.27
C THR A 136 -4.10 -18.27 -3.15
N PHE A 137 -5.05 -19.00 -2.56
CA PHE A 137 -6.08 -19.73 -3.27
C PHE A 137 -7.36 -18.90 -3.54
N LEU A 138 -7.57 -17.78 -2.82
CA LEU A 138 -8.71 -16.88 -3.04
C LEU A 138 -8.84 -16.34 -4.47
N PRO A 139 -7.75 -15.96 -5.17
CA PRO A 139 -7.85 -15.50 -6.55
C PRO A 139 -8.44 -16.55 -7.49
N TYR A 140 -8.04 -17.82 -7.31
CA TYR A 140 -8.55 -18.93 -8.11
C TYR A 140 -10.05 -19.15 -7.87
N THR A 141 -10.50 -19.17 -6.62
CA THR A 141 -11.92 -19.35 -6.29
C THR A 141 -12.76 -18.19 -6.80
N PHE A 142 -12.25 -16.96 -6.74
CA PHE A 142 -12.93 -15.80 -7.30
C PHE A 142 -13.00 -15.85 -8.83
N SER A 143 -11.91 -16.23 -9.51
CA SER A 143 -11.93 -16.40 -10.97
C SER A 143 -12.96 -17.45 -11.38
N LEU A 144 -13.02 -18.59 -10.67
CA LEU A 144 -14.00 -19.64 -10.94
C LEU A 144 -15.44 -19.13 -10.74
N MET A 145 -15.67 -18.36 -9.68
CA MET A 145 -16.96 -17.72 -9.38
C MET A 145 -17.36 -16.70 -10.45
N ALA A 146 -16.41 -15.91 -10.97
CA ALA A 146 -16.67 -14.93 -12.02
C ALA A 146 -16.92 -15.56 -13.40
N THR A 147 -16.24 -16.67 -13.72
CA THR A 147 -16.42 -17.39 -15.00
C THR A 147 -17.73 -18.16 -15.04
N PHE A 148 -18.18 -18.74 -13.93
CA PHE A 148 -19.41 -19.52 -13.84
C PHE A 148 -20.38 -18.93 -12.81
N PRO A 149 -20.94 -17.73 -13.04
CA PRO A 149 -21.72 -17.02 -12.03
C PRO A 149 -23.03 -17.74 -11.66
N GLU A 150 -23.58 -18.53 -12.58
CA GLU A 150 -24.78 -19.35 -12.38
C GLU A 150 -24.52 -20.63 -11.57
N ASN A 151 -23.26 -21.07 -11.47
CA ASN A 151 -22.90 -22.28 -10.75
C ASN A 151 -22.51 -21.96 -9.30
N ILE A 152 -23.23 -22.56 -8.35
CA ILE A 152 -23.01 -22.37 -6.91
C ILE A 152 -21.63 -22.83 -6.43
N LEU A 153 -20.92 -23.69 -7.18
CA LEU A 153 -19.62 -24.23 -6.77
C LEU A 153 -18.57 -23.13 -6.53
N GLY A 154 -18.55 -22.07 -7.35
CA GLY A 154 -17.60 -20.96 -7.17
C GLY A 154 -17.81 -20.24 -5.84
N ILE A 155 -19.07 -19.93 -5.52
CA ILE A 155 -19.46 -19.31 -4.23
C ILE A 155 -19.10 -20.23 -3.06
N LEU A 156 -19.42 -21.53 -3.17
CA LEU A 156 -19.16 -22.50 -2.12
C LEU A 156 -17.67 -22.61 -1.81
N LEU A 157 -16.83 -22.74 -2.83
CA LEU A 157 -15.38 -22.81 -2.68
C LEU A 157 -14.79 -21.52 -2.10
N PHE A 158 -15.25 -20.36 -2.57
CA PHE A 158 -14.83 -19.06 -2.03
C PHE A 158 -15.18 -18.93 -0.54
N CYS A 159 -16.44 -19.16 -0.18
CA CYS A 159 -16.91 -19.08 1.19
C CYS A 159 -16.23 -20.11 2.10
N ALA A 160 -16.05 -21.35 1.63
CA ALA A 160 -15.34 -22.38 2.38
C ALA A 160 -13.90 -21.94 2.68
N CYS A 161 -13.18 -21.41 1.68
CA CYS A 161 -11.82 -20.92 1.86
C CYS A 161 -11.76 -19.81 2.93
N VAL A 162 -12.65 -18.81 2.85
CA VAL A 162 -12.72 -17.71 3.82
C VAL A 162 -13.08 -18.19 5.24
N ILE A 163 -13.97 -19.18 5.36
CA ILE A 163 -14.31 -19.80 6.64
C ILE A 163 -13.08 -20.48 7.24
N VAL A 164 -12.34 -21.30 6.47
CA VAL A 164 -11.13 -21.97 6.98
C VAL A 164 -10.05 -20.95 7.37
N ILE A 165 -9.86 -19.87 6.61
CA ILE A 165 -8.97 -18.76 6.99
C ILE A 165 -9.38 -18.18 8.35
N GLY A 166 -10.67 -17.88 8.54
CA GLY A 166 -11.19 -17.35 9.80
C GLY A 166 -11.03 -18.33 10.97
N MET A 167 -11.19 -19.64 10.73
CA MET A 167 -10.96 -20.67 11.74
C MET A 167 -9.49 -20.74 12.16
N ILE A 168 -8.55 -20.70 11.20
CA ILE A 168 -7.11 -20.68 11.50
C ILE A 168 -6.73 -19.42 12.29
N GLN A 169 -7.24 -18.25 11.89
CA GLN A 169 -7.01 -17.00 12.63
C GLN A 169 -7.59 -17.07 14.06
N ALA A 170 -8.76 -17.69 14.25
CA ALA A 170 -9.32 -17.92 15.57
C ALA A 170 -8.43 -18.84 16.42
N VAL A 171 -7.86 -19.90 15.85
CA VAL A 171 -6.90 -20.78 16.52
C VAL A 171 -5.65 -20.00 16.93
N ILE A 172 -5.11 -19.15 16.05
CA ILE A 172 -3.96 -18.29 16.35
C ILE A 172 -4.25 -17.38 17.55
N VAL A 173 -5.44 -16.76 17.60
CA VAL A 173 -5.86 -15.93 18.75
C VAL A 173 -5.97 -16.77 20.03
N VAL A 174 -6.68 -17.89 20.00
CA VAL A 174 -6.86 -18.73 21.19
C VAL A 174 -5.52 -19.22 21.73
N TYR A 175 -4.60 -19.62 20.83
CA TYR A 175 -3.27 -20.05 21.20
C TYR A 175 -2.43 -18.91 21.78
N GLY A 176 -2.43 -17.73 21.14
CA GLY A 176 -1.72 -16.55 21.62
C GLY A 176 -2.18 -16.09 23.01
N PHE A 177 -3.49 -16.11 23.27
CA PHE A 177 -4.03 -15.81 24.61
C PHE A 177 -3.81 -16.94 25.63
N SER A 178 -3.49 -18.16 25.20
CA SER A 178 -3.11 -19.25 26.11
C SER A 178 -1.65 -19.15 26.56
N HIS A 179 -0.81 -18.40 25.84
CA HIS A 179 0.60 -18.19 26.11
C HIS A 179 0.89 -16.68 26.20
N PRO A 180 0.66 -16.04 27.36
CA PRO A 180 0.70 -14.58 27.50
C PRO A 180 2.02 -13.92 27.09
N PHE A 181 3.14 -14.63 27.09
CA PHE A 181 4.45 -14.13 26.66
C PHE A 181 4.56 -13.85 25.15
N LEU A 182 3.60 -14.33 24.34
CA LEU A 182 3.55 -14.05 22.90
C LEU A 182 2.81 -12.75 22.56
N LEU A 183 2.00 -12.26 23.51
CA LEU A 183 1.18 -11.07 23.32
C LEU A 183 2.02 -9.79 23.49
N ASN A 184 1.53 -8.70 22.93
CA ASN A 184 2.08 -7.36 23.14
C ASN A 184 2.01 -6.97 24.63
N ASP A 185 3.07 -6.32 25.11
CA ASP A 185 3.23 -5.83 26.49
C ASP A 185 1.99 -5.07 27.01
N GLN A 186 1.34 -4.27 26.16
CA GLN A 186 0.14 -3.50 26.53
C GLN A 186 -1.05 -4.38 26.91
N ILE A 187 -1.22 -5.50 26.22
CA ILE A 187 -2.32 -6.44 26.46
C ILE A 187 -1.96 -7.37 27.61
N GLN A 188 -0.68 -7.75 27.70
CA GLN A 188 -0.16 -8.56 28.81
C GLN A 188 -0.37 -7.88 30.17
N MET A 189 -0.11 -6.56 30.25
CA MET A 189 -0.29 -5.76 31.47
C MET A 189 -1.76 -5.39 31.78
N SER A 190 -2.72 -5.73 30.91
CA SER A 190 -4.12 -5.35 31.10
C SER A 190 -4.88 -6.34 31.99
N ASP A 191 -5.68 -5.84 32.93
CA ASP A 191 -6.44 -6.67 33.89
C ASP A 191 -7.56 -7.51 33.23
N ASN A 192 -7.95 -7.21 31.98
CA ASN A 192 -9.12 -7.77 31.29
C ASN A 192 -8.75 -8.56 30.02
N GLN A 193 -7.77 -9.46 30.08
CA GLN A 193 -7.33 -10.26 28.92
C GLN A 193 -8.46 -11.07 28.26
N ASP A 194 -9.36 -11.64 29.04
CA ASP A 194 -10.51 -12.41 28.53
C ASP A 194 -11.46 -11.55 27.69
N TYR A 195 -11.67 -10.28 28.08
CA TYR A 195 -12.47 -9.35 27.30
C TYR A 195 -11.86 -9.13 25.91
N TYR A 196 -10.55 -8.89 25.84
CA TYR A 196 -9.84 -8.71 24.57
C TYR A 196 -9.91 -9.96 23.69
N LYS A 197 -9.68 -11.13 24.27
CA LYS A 197 -9.79 -12.43 23.58
C LYS A 197 -11.16 -12.59 22.92
N TRP A 198 -12.25 -12.47 23.68
CA TRP A 198 -13.60 -12.61 23.17
C TRP A 198 -13.97 -11.53 22.14
N HIS A 199 -13.48 -10.31 22.34
CA HIS A 199 -13.71 -9.22 21.39
C HIS A 199 -13.06 -9.49 20.04
N ILE A 200 -11.77 -9.87 20.02
CA ILE A 200 -11.03 -10.18 18.79
C ILE A 200 -11.67 -11.38 18.09
N LEU A 201 -12.01 -12.42 18.85
CA LEU A 201 -12.66 -13.61 18.33
C LEU A 201 -14.02 -13.29 17.68
N LYS A 202 -14.82 -12.41 18.31
CA LYS A 202 -16.08 -11.92 17.75
C LYS A 202 -15.87 -11.13 16.45
N VAL A 203 -14.77 -10.38 16.30
CA VAL A 203 -14.46 -9.66 15.05
C VAL A 203 -14.07 -10.64 13.95
N ILE A 204 -13.20 -11.61 14.24
CA ILE A 204 -12.76 -12.63 13.29
C ILE A 204 -13.94 -13.48 12.80
N PHE A 205 -14.83 -13.92 13.71
CA PHE A 205 -15.98 -14.77 13.34
C PHE A 205 -17.08 -14.07 12.53
N ARG A 206 -17.13 -12.74 12.48
CA ARG A 206 -18.16 -12.03 11.67
C ARG A 206 -18.11 -12.44 10.21
N VAL A 207 -16.91 -12.55 9.63
CA VAL A 207 -16.73 -12.85 8.21
C VAL A 207 -17.14 -14.31 7.90
N PRO A 208 -16.63 -15.34 8.60
CA PRO A 208 -17.11 -16.72 8.43
C PRO A 208 -18.62 -16.89 8.61
N ILE A 209 -19.24 -16.22 9.59
CA ILE A 209 -20.69 -16.30 9.80
C ILE A 209 -21.45 -15.74 8.58
N LEU A 210 -21.01 -14.60 8.03
CA LEU A 210 -21.61 -14.04 6.82
C LEU A 210 -21.40 -14.95 5.61
N CYS A 211 -20.24 -15.59 5.48
CA CYS A 211 -19.98 -16.58 4.43
C CYS A 211 -20.85 -17.83 4.55
N LEU A 212 -21.10 -18.32 5.78
CA LEU A 212 -22.05 -19.41 6.01
C LEU A 212 -23.47 -19.04 5.58
N ILE A 213 -23.90 -17.82 5.92
CA ILE A 213 -25.20 -17.28 5.49
C ILE A 213 -25.25 -17.19 3.95
N ALA A 214 -24.18 -16.71 3.30
CA ALA A 214 -24.09 -16.65 1.85
C ALA A 214 -24.19 -18.02 1.18
N ILE A 215 -23.55 -19.06 1.74
CA ILE A 215 -23.69 -20.45 1.25
C ILE A 215 -25.15 -20.91 1.35
N ILE A 216 -25.85 -20.64 2.46
CA ILE A 216 -27.25 -21.04 2.61
C ILE A 216 -28.11 -20.34 1.54
N PHE A 217 -27.90 -19.03 1.33
CA PHE A 217 -28.63 -18.28 0.32
C PHE A 217 -28.25 -18.64 -1.11
N SER A 218 -27.06 -19.18 -1.38
CA SER A 218 -26.71 -19.61 -2.75
C SER A 218 -27.59 -20.75 -3.27
N PHE A 219 -28.18 -21.56 -2.38
CA PHE A 219 -29.14 -22.60 -2.78
C PHE A 219 -30.56 -22.06 -3.04
N ILE A 220 -30.89 -20.89 -2.50
CA ILE A 220 -32.24 -20.31 -2.58
C ILE A 220 -32.30 -19.24 -3.68
N PHE A 221 -31.36 -18.30 -3.64
CA PHE A 221 -31.32 -17.13 -4.51
C PHE A 221 -29.89 -16.60 -4.67
N THR A 222 -29.21 -17.06 -5.72
CA THR A 222 -27.82 -16.75 -6.06
C THR A 222 -27.47 -15.24 -6.04
N PRO A 223 -28.30 -14.31 -6.57
CA PRO A 223 -27.97 -12.89 -6.54
C PRO A 223 -27.79 -12.31 -5.14
N LEU A 224 -28.56 -12.79 -4.15
CA LEU A 224 -28.42 -12.32 -2.76
C LEU A 224 -27.11 -12.78 -2.12
N SER A 225 -26.60 -13.95 -2.50
CA SER A 225 -25.27 -14.40 -2.06
C SER A 225 -24.17 -13.44 -2.53
N TYR A 226 -24.22 -12.99 -3.79
CA TYR A 226 -23.27 -11.99 -4.30
C TYR A 226 -23.35 -10.66 -3.57
N VAL A 227 -24.56 -10.19 -3.23
CA VAL A 227 -24.75 -8.97 -2.43
C VAL A 227 -24.16 -9.13 -1.03
N LEU A 228 -24.37 -10.28 -0.38
CA LEU A 228 -23.79 -10.58 0.93
C LEU A 228 -22.25 -10.61 0.88
N LEU A 229 -21.67 -11.20 -0.16
CA LEU A 229 -20.22 -11.19 -0.38
C LEU A 229 -19.67 -9.78 -0.61
N ALA A 230 -20.36 -8.96 -1.40
CA ALA A 230 -19.99 -7.55 -1.58
C ALA A 230 -20.05 -6.81 -0.24
N ILE A 231 -21.09 -7.04 0.57
CA ILE A 231 -21.19 -6.46 1.92
C ILE A 231 -20.00 -6.89 2.77
N VAL A 232 -19.56 -8.15 2.76
CA VAL A 232 -18.37 -8.59 3.52
C VAL A 232 -17.14 -7.74 3.20
N VAL A 233 -16.92 -7.43 1.91
CA VAL A 233 -15.79 -6.59 1.46
C VAL A 233 -15.96 -5.14 1.91
N PHE A 234 -17.16 -4.59 1.81
CA PHE A 234 -17.41 -3.17 2.08
C PHE A 234 -17.78 -2.85 3.54
N LEU A 235 -18.18 -3.82 4.36
CA LEU A 235 -18.66 -3.63 5.73
C LEU A 235 -17.65 -2.95 6.66
N PRO A 236 -16.34 -3.26 6.61
CA PRO A 236 -15.33 -2.52 7.38
C PRO A 236 -15.31 -1.02 7.02
N TYR A 237 -15.53 -0.69 5.75
CA TYR A 237 -15.48 0.68 5.24
C TYR A 237 -16.81 1.43 5.45
N ILE A 238 -17.96 0.77 5.21
CA ILE A 238 -19.30 1.35 5.42
C ILE A 238 -19.51 1.68 6.89
N SER A 239 -19.18 0.76 7.80
CA SER A 239 -19.32 1.00 9.25
C SER A 239 -18.50 2.19 9.74
N GLN A 240 -17.38 2.50 9.07
CA GLN A 240 -16.55 3.65 9.35
C GLN A 240 -17.19 4.96 8.86
N SER A 241 -17.66 4.99 7.61
CA SER A 241 -18.31 6.16 7.02
C SER A 241 -19.59 6.54 7.77
N VAL A 242 -20.39 5.54 8.17
CA VAL A 242 -21.60 5.74 8.98
C VAL A 242 -21.25 6.32 10.35
N LYS A 243 -20.26 5.77 11.06
CA LYS A 243 -19.83 6.32 12.36
C LYS A 243 -19.31 7.76 12.25
N TRP A 244 -18.54 8.06 11.22
CA TRP A 244 -18.04 9.41 10.97
C TRP A 244 -19.19 10.39 10.68
N CYS A 245 -20.15 9.97 9.85
CA CYS A 245 -21.33 10.77 9.50
C CYS A 245 -22.22 11.00 10.73
N CYS A 246 -22.52 9.96 11.51
CA CYS A 246 -23.27 10.07 12.76
C CYS A 246 -22.56 11.01 13.75
N ARG A 247 -21.25 10.88 13.96
CA ARG A 247 -20.49 11.78 14.85
C ARG A 247 -20.58 13.24 14.41
N LYS A 248 -20.59 13.49 13.11
CA LYS A 248 -20.69 14.84 12.54
C LYS A 248 -22.13 15.39 12.57
N ALA A 249 -23.13 14.53 12.41
CA ALA A 249 -24.55 14.88 12.42
C ALA A 249 -25.10 15.09 13.84
N THR A 250 -24.65 14.32 14.82
CA THR A 250 -25.19 14.36 16.19
C THR A 250 -24.54 15.45 17.06
N GLY A 251 -23.45 16.09 16.62
CA GLY A 251 -22.83 17.22 17.33
C GLY A 251 -22.36 16.91 18.76
N GLN A 252 -22.32 15.64 19.16
CA GLN A 252 -22.02 15.22 20.53
C GLN A 252 -20.51 15.13 20.75
N GLN A 253 -19.98 16.08 21.52
CA GLN A 253 -18.75 15.94 22.30
C GLN A 253 -19.17 15.37 23.65
N GLU A 254 -19.16 14.05 23.80
CA GLU A 254 -19.48 13.42 25.08
C GLU A 254 -18.23 13.34 25.97
N ASP A 255 -18.10 14.34 26.83
CA ASP A 255 -17.60 14.16 28.19
C ASP A 255 -18.67 13.39 28.98
N SER A 256 -18.49 12.08 29.21
CA SER A 256 -19.30 11.29 30.14
C SER A 256 -18.57 10.02 30.56
N HIS A 257 -18.19 9.99 31.84
CA HIS A 257 -17.34 9.03 32.52
C HIS A 257 -17.83 7.57 32.58
N ASP A 258 -19.01 7.23 32.03
CA ASP A 258 -19.52 5.84 31.96
C ASP A 258 -19.39 5.18 30.57
N ALA A 259 -18.87 5.90 29.58
CA ALA A 259 -18.37 5.32 28.33
C ALA A 259 -16.97 4.66 28.49
N MET A 260 -16.49 4.54 29.73
CA MET A 260 -15.16 4.04 30.09
C MET A 260 -15.05 2.50 30.10
N LEU A 261 -16.13 1.74 29.85
CA LEU A 261 -16.09 0.26 29.86
C LEU A 261 -16.76 -0.45 28.68
N LEU A 262 -17.01 0.25 27.57
CA LEU A 262 -17.66 -0.39 26.41
C LEU A 262 -17.02 -0.03 25.06
N TYR A 263 -15.69 -0.05 24.90
CA TYR A 263 -15.03 -0.21 23.58
C TYR A 263 -13.48 -0.23 23.70
N SER A 264 -12.88 -1.26 24.29
CA SER A 264 -11.42 -1.42 24.32
C SER A 264 -10.95 -2.61 23.48
N TYR A 265 -10.93 -2.38 22.18
CA TYR A 265 -9.98 -2.89 21.17
C TYR A 265 -10.15 -1.88 20.02
N HIS A 266 -9.45 -0.74 20.10
CA HIS A 266 -9.84 0.45 19.34
C HIS A 266 -9.83 0.18 17.82
N PRO A 267 -10.99 0.15 17.13
CA PRO A 267 -11.01 0.12 15.66
C PRO A 267 -10.37 1.38 15.04
N ASN A 268 -10.03 2.39 15.85
CA ASN A 268 -9.32 3.62 15.49
C ASN A 268 -7.79 3.54 15.61
N GLU A 269 -7.24 2.40 16.02
CA GLU A 269 -5.79 2.25 16.12
C GLU A 269 -5.16 2.36 14.72
N PRO A 270 -4.04 3.08 14.53
CA PRO A 270 -3.40 3.21 13.23
C PRO A 270 -2.99 1.84 12.69
N LEU A 271 -2.91 1.73 11.36
CA LEU A 271 -2.24 0.59 10.74
C LEU A 271 -0.73 0.73 10.99
N SER A 272 -0.02 -0.38 11.13
CA SER A 272 1.44 -0.34 11.14
C SER A 272 1.95 0.29 9.85
N LYS A 273 2.76 1.34 9.97
CA LYS A 273 3.32 2.08 8.85
C LYS A 273 4.22 1.17 8.01
N GLU A 274 5.12 0.43 8.65
CA GLU A 274 6.06 -0.49 8.01
C GLU A 274 5.34 -1.52 7.14
N ARG A 275 4.24 -2.09 7.65
CA ARG A 275 3.43 -3.06 6.91
C ARG A 275 2.82 -2.43 5.66
N VAL A 276 2.27 -1.22 5.79
CA VAL A 276 1.69 -0.46 4.66
C VAL A 276 2.74 -0.12 3.62
N GLU A 277 3.95 0.27 4.04
CA GLU A 277 5.08 0.52 3.15
C GLU A 277 5.50 -0.76 2.43
N ALA A 278 5.71 -1.88 3.14
CA ALA A 278 6.09 -3.17 2.56
C ALA A 278 5.08 -3.70 1.54
N PHE A 279 3.78 -3.61 1.84
CA PHE A 279 2.73 -3.98 0.89
C PHE A 279 2.73 -3.08 -0.35
N SER A 280 2.92 -1.77 -0.16
CA SER A 280 2.98 -0.81 -1.28
C SER A 280 4.18 -1.08 -2.18
N ASP A 281 5.37 -1.26 -1.58
CA ASP A 281 6.61 -1.56 -2.29
C ASP A 281 6.49 -2.86 -3.11
N GLY A 282 5.85 -3.89 -2.56
CA GLY A 282 5.58 -5.13 -3.27
C GLY A 282 4.68 -4.95 -4.50
N VAL A 283 3.62 -4.13 -4.40
CA VAL A 283 2.76 -3.81 -5.57
C VAL A 283 3.55 -3.08 -6.65
N TYR A 284 4.32 -2.05 -6.30
CA TYR A 284 5.13 -1.30 -7.27
C TYR A 284 6.19 -2.18 -7.94
N ALA A 285 6.86 -3.05 -7.18
CA ALA A 285 7.84 -3.99 -7.70
C ALA A 285 7.20 -4.95 -8.70
N ILE A 286 6.03 -5.52 -8.38
CA ILE A 286 5.35 -6.44 -9.29
C ILE A 286 4.88 -5.74 -10.56
N VAL A 287 4.31 -4.54 -10.46
CA VAL A 287 3.96 -3.74 -11.64
C VAL A 287 5.18 -3.52 -12.54
N ALA A 288 6.32 -3.13 -11.99
CA ALA A 288 7.55 -2.96 -12.77
C ALA A 288 8.03 -4.27 -13.40
N THR A 289 7.90 -5.41 -12.71
CA THR A 289 8.24 -6.73 -13.29
C THR A 289 7.30 -7.14 -14.41
N LEU A 290 6.01 -6.85 -14.31
CA LEU A 290 5.05 -7.17 -15.37
C LEU A 290 5.36 -6.38 -16.65
N LEU A 291 5.77 -5.11 -16.53
CA LEU A 291 6.17 -4.30 -17.68
C LEU A 291 7.38 -4.85 -18.43
N ILE A 292 8.40 -5.35 -17.72
CA ILE A 292 9.58 -5.92 -18.39
C ILE A 292 9.33 -7.33 -18.93
N LEU A 293 8.46 -8.12 -18.28
CA LEU A 293 8.09 -9.44 -18.77
C LEU A 293 7.37 -9.35 -20.12
N ASP A 294 6.49 -8.36 -20.28
CA ASP A 294 5.81 -8.05 -21.56
C ASP A 294 6.83 -7.82 -22.69
N ILE A 295 7.82 -6.96 -22.43
CA ILE A 295 8.92 -6.70 -23.38
C ILE A 295 9.75 -7.95 -23.70
N CYS A 296 10.01 -8.77 -22.68
CA CYS A 296 10.78 -9.99 -22.85
C CYS A 296 10.03 -11.09 -23.63
N GLU A 297 8.70 -11.07 -23.62
CA GLU A 297 7.86 -12.04 -24.33
C GLU A 297 7.69 -11.65 -25.81
N ASP A 298 7.39 -10.38 -26.10
CA ASP A 298 6.99 -9.95 -27.44
C ASP A 298 8.14 -9.43 -28.32
N ASN A 299 9.18 -8.83 -27.74
CA ASN A 299 10.20 -8.07 -28.49
C ASN A 299 11.53 -8.82 -28.67
N VAL A 300 11.54 -10.14 -28.39
CA VAL A 300 12.66 -11.03 -28.66
C VAL A 300 12.41 -11.74 -30.01
N PRO A 301 13.12 -11.38 -31.09
CA PRO A 301 12.80 -11.90 -32.41
C PRO A 301 13.20 -13.37 -32.57
N ASP A 302 12.34 -14.17 -33.24
CA ASP A 302 12.66 -15.54 -33.62
C ASP A 302 13.83 -15.54 -34.64
N PRO A 303 14.86 -16.38 -34.46
CA PRO A 303 15.97 -16.51 -35.42
C PRO A 303 15.54 -16.70 -36.87
N LYS A 304 14.43 -17.40 -37.13
CA LYS A 304 13.87 -17.58 -38.49
C LYS A 304 13.37 -16.27 -39.08
N VAL A 305 12.67 -15.46 -38.28
CA VAL A 305 12.16 -14.15 -38.70
C VAL A 305 13.32 -13.20 -39.01
N VAL A 306 14.38 -13.22 -38.18
CA VAL A 306 15.59 -12.43 -38.45
C VAL A 306 16.28 -12.87 -39.75
N GLN A 307 16.34 -14.18 -39.99
CA GLN A 307 16.94 -14.71 -41.20
C GLN A 307 16.14 -14.34 -42.46
N GLU A 308 14.82 -14.45 -42.42
CA GLU A 308 13.92 -14.23 -43.56
C GLU A 308 13.68 -12.74 -43.86
N LYS A 309 13.40 -11.93 -42.83
CA LYS A 309 13.02 -10.51 -42.99
C LYS A 309 14.24 -9.57 -43.04
N PHE A 310 15.32 -9.91 -42.35
CA PHE A 310 16.49 -9.03 -42.17
C PHE A 310 17.80 -9.59 -42.74
N ASN A 311 17.75 -10.70 -43.48
CA ASN A 311 18.93 -11.40 -44.00
C ASN A 311 19.96 -11.77 -42.92
N GLY A 312 19.49 -12.13 -41.71
CA GLY A 312 20.35 -12.49 -40.58
C GLY A 312 20.96 -11.29 -39.83
N ARG A 313 20.59 -10.05 -40.17
CA ARG A 313 21.09 -8.84 -39.49
C ARG A 313 20.25 -8.50 -38.26
N LEU A 314 20.67 -8.98 -37.10
CA LEU A 314 19.98 -8.74 -35.83
C LEU A 314 19.84 -7.25 -35.47
N VAL A 315 20.81 -6.41 -35.82
CA VAL A 315 20.76 -4.97 -35.52
C VAL A 315 19.58 -4.28 -36.22
N GLU A 316 19.29 -4.67 -37.46
CA GLU A 316 18.16 -4.11 -38.22
C GLU A 316 16.82 -4.57 -37.61
N ALA A 317 16.75 -5.81 -37.15
CA ALA A 317 15.58 -6.33 -36.42
C ALA A 317 15.35 -5.57 -35.10
N LEU A 318 16.41 -5.35 -34.31
CA LEU A 318 16.31 -4.64 -33.03
C LEU A 318 15.97 -3.14 -33.19
N GLN A 319 16.35 -2.53 -34.31
CA GLN A 319 15.99 -1.14 -34.59
C GLN A 319 14.49 -0.97 -34.85
N GLU A 320 13.80 -2.00 -35.36
CA GLU A 320 12.33 -1.98 -35.55
C GLU A 320 11.60 -1.86 -34.21
N PHE A 321 12.09 -2.55 -33.17
CA PHE A 321 11.54 -2.54 -31.80
C PHE A 321 11.97 -1.32 -30.96
N GLY A 322 12.74 -0.39 -31.52
CA GLY A 322 13.26 0.79 -30.81
C GLY A 322 12.19 1.63 -30.05
N PRO A 323 11.03 1.95 -30.66
CA PRO A 323 9.96 2.69 -29.98
C PRO A 323 9.38 1.98 -28.76
N GLU A 324 9.34 0.65 -28.77
CA GLU A 324 8.77 -0.16 -27.69
C GLU A 324 9.69 -0.15 -26.46
N PHE A 325 11.00 -0.22 -26.67
CA PHE A 325 11.96 -0.02 -25.60
C PHE A 325 11.82 1.37 -24.96
N LEU A 326 11.56 2.41 -25.76
CA LEU A 326 11.34 3.76 -25.24
C LEU A 326 10.03 3.86 -24.43
N ALA A 327 8.95 3.23 -24.92
CA ALA A 327 7.67 3.16 -24.21
C ALA A 327 7.81 2.42 -22.87
N TYR A 328 8.60 1.33 -22.84
CA TYR A 328 8.96 0.65 -21.61
C TYR A 328 9.67 1.57 -20.61
N PHE A 329 10.69 2.31 -21.04
CA PHE A 329 11.40 3.25 -20.15
C PHE A 329 10.48 4.36 -19.62
N GLY A 330 9.57 4.88 -20.45
CA GLY A 330 8.55 5.85 -20.04
C GLY A 330 7.58 5.28 -18.98
N SER A 331 7.13 4.05 -19.18
CA SER A 331 6.24 3.35 -18.26
C SER A 331 6.93 3.01 -16.93
N PHE A 332 8.16 2.48 -16.99
CA PHE A 332 8.98 2.22 -15.81
C PHE A 332 9.25 3.51 -15.02
N ALA A 333 9.57 4.62 -15.71
CA ALA A 333 9.74 5.92 -15.08
C ALA A 333 8.46 6.39 -14.39
N THR A 334 7.29 6.17 -15.01
CA THR A 334 6.00 6.52 -14.42
C THR A 334 5.72 5.76 -13.13
N VAL A 335 5.92 4.43 -13.13
CA VAL A 335 5.79 3.58 -11.94
C VAL A 335 6.77 4.02 -10.86
N GLY A 336 8.05 4.21 -11.20
CA GLY A 336 9.09 4.61 -10.26
C GLY A 336 8.87 5.99 -9.66
N LEU A 337 8.33 6.95 -10.41
CA LEU A 337 8.03 8.29 -9.90
C LEU A 337 6.77 8.29 -9.03
N LEU A 338 5.75 7.50 -9.34
CA LEU A 338 4.60 7.29 -8.44
C LEU A 338 5.04 6.64 -7.12
N TRP A 339 5.93 5.64 -7.17
CA TRP A 339 6.55 5.06 -5.99
C TRP A 339 7.36 6.10 -5.21
N PHE A 340 8.17 6.92 -5.89
CA PHE A 340 8.96 7.97 -5.24
C PHE A 340 8.08 9.00 -4.52
N VAL A 341 6.94 9.37 -5.11
CA VAL A 341 5.95 10.26 -4.49
C VAL A 341 5.37 9.62 -3.22
N HIS A 342 4.97 8.36 -3.31
CA HIS A 342 4.46 7.58 -2.19
C HIS A 342 5.49 7.44 -1.06
N HIS A 343 6.70 7.00 -1.37
CA HIS A 343 7.81 6.89 -0.43
C HIS A 343 8.09 8.24 0.26
N SER A 344 8.15 9.33 -0.51
CA SER A 344 8.35 10.67 0.03
C SER A 344 7.20 11.13 0.94
N LEU A 345 5.96 10.72 0.65
CA LEU A 345 4.80 10.99 1.50
C LEU A 345 4.92 10.23 2.82
N PHE A 346 5.14 8.92 2.77
CA PHE A 346 5.19 8.06 3.95
C PHE A 346 6.41 8.33 4.84
N LEU A 347 7.54 8.80 4.29
CA LEU A 347 8.66 9.32 5.09
C LEU A 347 8.23 10.42 6.08
N HIS A 348 7.26 11.27 5.71
CA HIS A 348 6.78 12.38 6.55
C HIS A 348 5.52 12.04 7.36
N VAL A 349 4.91 10.88 7.11
CA VAL A 349 3.78 10.37 7.89
C VAL A 349 4.30 9.72 9.18
N THR A 350 3.82 10.21 10.32
CA THR A 350 4.14 9.66 11.65
C THR A 350 3.14 8.61 12.10
N LYS A 351 1.87 8.74 11.70
CA LYS A 351 0.78 7.83 12.10
C LYS A 351 -0.17 7.58 10.94
N THR A 352 -0.33 6.31 10.57
CA THR A 352 -1.19 5.90 9.44
C THR A 352 -2.62 5.68 9.92
N THR A 353 -3.50 6.64 9.66
CA THR A 353 -4.93 6.48 9.99
C THR A 353 -5.60 5.46 9.07
N ARG A 354 -6.75 4.90 9.50
CA ARG A 354 -7.54 3.95 8.70
C ARG A 354 -7.97 4.52 7.34
N LEU A 355 -8.38 5.79 7.30
CA LEU A 355 -8.77 6.45 6.06
C LEU A 355 -7.59 6.59 5.10
N MET A 356 -6.40 6.93 5.61
CA MET A 356 -5.18 6.93 4.80
C MET A 356 -4.87 5.54 4.26
N GLY A 357 -5.05 4.49 5.06
CA GLY A 357 -4.92 3.10 4.61
C GLY A 357 -5.88 2.73 3.47
N LEU A 358 -7.15 3.12 3.58
CA LEU A 358 -8.15 2.90 2.52
C LEU A 358 -7.79 3.63 1.23
N LEU A 359 -7.41 4.90 1.33
CA LEU A 359 -6.98 5.68 0.17
C LEU A 359 -5.69 5.09 -0.45
N ASN A 360 -4.79 4.56 0.38
CA ASN A 360 -3.61 3.83 -0.09
C ASN A 360 -4.00 2.57 -0.87
N THR A 361 -4.95 1.78 -0.36
CA THR A 361 -5.48 0.60 -1.06
C THR A 361 -6.04 0.96 -2.43
N PHE A 362 -6.83 2.04 -2.54
CA PHE A 362 -7.33 2.49 -3.84
C PHE A 362 -6.22 2.97 -4.77
N SER A 363 -5.26 3.76 -4.25
CA SER A 363 -4.08 4.17 -5.04
C SER A 363 -3.36 2.95 -5.62
N LEU A 364 -3.08 1.94 -4.78
CA LEU A 364 -2.38 0.72 -5.19
C LEU A 364 -3.19 -0.13 -6.18
N ALA A 365 -4.51 -0.19 -6.04
CA ALA A 365 -5.37 -0.88 -7.01
C ALA A 365 -5.30 -0.22 -8.41
N PHE A 366 -5.18 1.11 -8.49
CA PHE A 366 -4.99 1.78 -9.78
C PHE A 366 -3.54 1.67 -10.28
N VAL A 367 -2.54 1.71 -9.38
CA VAL A 367 -1.13 1.41 -9.74
C VAL A 367 -1.00 0.02 -10.33
N GLY A 368 -1.68 -0.98 -9.75
CA GLY A 368 -1.71 -2.35 -10.26
C GLY A 368 -2.34 -2.48 -11.66
N GLY A 369 -3.11 -1.49 -12.11
CA GLY A 369 -3.64 -1.40 -13.47
C GLY A 369 -2.71 -0.76 -14.50
N LEU A 370 -1.52 -0.26 -14.11
CA LEU A 370 -0.58 0.34 -15.06
C LEU A 370 -0.05 -0.61 -16.16
N PRO A 371 0.14 -1.93 -15.93
CA PRO A 371 0.49 -2.86 -17.00
C PRO A 371 -0.57 -2.91 -18.11
N LEU A 372 -1.86 -2.84 -17.74
CA LEU A 372 -2.95 -2.74 -18.71
C LEU A 372 -2.88 -1.44 -19.51
N ALA A 373 -2.59 -0.31 -18.84
CA ALA A 373 -2.43 0.98 -19.52
C ALA A 373 -1.32 0.93 -20.58
N TYR A 374 -0.19 0.32 -20.23
CA TYR A 374 0.97 0.14 -21.13
C TYR A 374 0.62 -0.71 -22.35
N GLN A 375 0.06 -1.91 -22.13
CA GLN A 375 -0.33 -2.82 -23.21
C GLN A 375 -1.35 -2.18 -24.16
N LEU A 376 -2.40 -1.54 -23.61
CA LEU A 376 -3.41 -0.88 -24.44
C LEU A 376 -2.82 0.22 -25.33
N THR A 377 -1.86 1.00 -24.82
CA THR A 377 -1.20 2.04 -25.64
C THR A 377 -0.25 1.47 -26.69
N HIS A 378 0.19 0.22 -26.53
CA HIS A 378 1.11 -0.44 -27.45
C HIS A 378 0.39 -1.25 -28.54
N GLU A 379 -0.70 -1.94 -28.20
CA GLU A 379 -1.40 -2.88 -29.10
C GLU A 379 -2.14 -2.17 -30.26
N PHE A 380 -2.61 -0.93 -30.06
CA PHE A 380 -3.40 -0.24 -31.09
C PHE A 380 -2.57 0.48 -32.14
N PRO A 381 -2.94 0.38 -33.44
CA PRO A 381 -2.26 1.09 -34.51
C PRO A 381 -2.28 2.62 -34.33
N HIS A 382 -1.18 3.27 -34.70
CA HIS A 382 -1.06 4.72 -34.72
C HIS A 382 -2.15 5.39 -35.58
N ASN A 383 -2.70 6.50 -35.09
CA ASN A 383 -3.82 7.26 -35.64
C ASN A 383 -5.17 6.53 -35.70
N SER A 384 -5.34 5.43 -34.97
CA SER A 384 -6.64 4.77 -34.84
C SER A 384 -7.51 5.45 -33.76
N ARG A 385 -8.84 5.30 -33.85
CA ARG A 385 -9.75 5.75 -32.79
C ARG A 385 -9.49 5.02 -31.46
N ASN A 386 -9.05 3.76 -31.55
CA ASN A 386 -8.77 2.93 -30.38
C ASN A 386 -7.49 3.40 -29.64
N GLU A 387 -6.49 3.95 -30.34
CA GLU A 387 -5.30 4.58 -29.73
C GLU A 387 -5.68 5.75 -28.81
N LEU A 388 -6.62 6.61 -29.25
CA LEU A 388 -7.11 7.72 -28.41
C LEU A 388 -7.78 7.20 -27.12
N GLU A 389 -8.63 6.18 -27.24
CA GLU A 389 -9.31 5.58 -26.09
C GLU A 389 -8.31 4.93 -25.13
N ALA A 390 -7.28 4.26 -25.63
CA ALA A 390 -6.19 3.70 -24.83
C ALA A 390 -5.38 4.77 -24.08
N ILE A 391 -5.00 5.85 -24.76
CA ILE A 391 -4.30 6.99 -24.13
C ILE A 391 -5.17 7.61 -23.03
N GLN A 392 -6.47 7.76 -23.26
CA GLN A 392 -7.42 8.28 -22.28
C GLN A 392 -7.55 7.37 -21.06
N ILE A 393 -7.62 6.05 -21.27
CA ILE A 393 -7.63 5.05 -20.20
C ILE A 393 -6.32 5.11 -19.39
N SER A 394 -5.17 5.19 -20.06
CA SER A 394 -3.86 5.34 -19.41
C SER A 394 -3.78 6.59 -18.54
N CYS A 395 -4.20 7.74 -19.08
CA CYS A 395 -4.29 8.99 -18.32
C CYS A 395 -5.22 8.87 -17.11
N ALA A 396 -6.36 8.21 -17.25
CA ALA A 396 -7.32 8.01 -16.16
C ALA A 396 -6.75 7.11 -15.05
N ILE A 397 -6.06 6.02 -15.40
CA ILE A 397 -5.41 5.12 -14.45
C ILE A 397 -4.33 5.86 -13.66
N ILE A 398 -3.42 6.58 -14.35
CA ILE A 398 -2.35 7.35 -13.69
C ILE A 398 -2.93 8.48 -12.84
N PHE A 399 -3.98 9.17 -13.32
CA PHE A 399 -4.70 10.19 -12.54
C PHE A 399 -5.28 9.61 -11.25
N LEU A 400 -5.99 8.49 -11.33
CA LEU A 400 -6.61 7.85 -10.17
C LEU A 400 -5.53 7.34 -9.19
N ALA A 401 -4.47 6.72 -9.68
CA ALA A 401 -3.33 6.31 -8.86
C ALA A 401 -2.73 7.48 -8.07
N GLY A 402 -2.49 8.63 -8.72
CA GLY A 402 -1.91 9.82 -8.09
C GLY A 402 -2.87 10.61 -7.20
N VAL A 403 -4.14 10.77 -7.60
CA VAL A 403 -5.11 11.59 -6.85
C VAL A 403 -5.42 10.98 -5.49
N PHE A 404 -5.43 9.65 -5.38
CA PHE A 404 -5.58 8.99 -4.09
C PHE A 404 -4.38 9.23 -3.16
N GLN A 405 -3.15 9.31 -3.67
CA GLN A 405 -1.99 9.72 -2.84
C GLN A 405 -2.10 11.17 -2.38
N LEU A 406 -2.55 12.07 -3.26
CA LEU A 406 -2.85 13.45 -2.89
C LEU A 406 -3.96 13.51 -1.83
N ALA A 407 -4.98 12.66 -1.93
CA ALA A 407 -6.04 12.56 -0.92
C ALA A 407 -5.51 12.07 0.43
N ILE A 408 -4.57 11.12 0.48
CA ILE A 408 -3.88 10.70 1.72
C ILE A 408 -3.21 11.90 2.38
N TRP A 409 -2.50 12.72 1.59
CA TRP A 409 -1.84 13.92 2.08
C TRP A 409 -2.83 14.94 2.65
N VAL A 410 -3.94 15.20 1.94
CA VAL A 410 -5.01 16.09 2.43
C VAL A 410 -5.62 15.58 3.73
N VAL A 411 -5.88 14.27 3.84
CA VAL A 411 -6.38 13.65 5.09
C VAL A 411 -5.36 13.81 6.22
N ALA A 412 -4.07 13.64 5.94
CA ALA A 412 -3.01 13.81 6.93
C ALA A 412 -2.89 15.27 7.41
N LEU A 413 -3.16 16.25 6.54
CA LEU A 413 -3.19 17.68 6.91
C LEU A 413 -4.33 18.05 7.86
N PHE A 414 -5.52 17.44 7.72
CA PHE A 414 -6.61 17.63 8.69
C PHE A 414 -6.22 17.19 10.12
N GLY A 415 -5.27 16.25 10.24
CA GLY A 415 -4.71 15.76 11.50
C GLY A 415 -3.23 16.11 11.71
N GLU A 416 -2.76 17.25 11.20
CA GLU A 416 -1.32 17.54 11.02
C GLU A 416 -0.45 17.40 12.27
N ARG A 417 -1.00 17.64 13.48
CA ARG A 417 -0.25 17.52 14.74
C ARG A 417 0.07 16.08 15.10
N ALA A 418 -0.80 15.14 14.73
CA ALA A 418 -0.68 13.72 15.09
C ALA A 418 -0.15 12.85 13.94
N ALA A 419 -0.48 13.20 12.70
CA ALA A 419 -0.20 12.37 11.52
C ALA A 419 1.05 12.79 10.73
N LEU A 420 1.55 14.02 10.91
CA LEU A 420 2.61 14.60 10.08
C LEU A 420 3.79 15.17 10.88
N HIS A 421 4.97 15.02 10.29
CA HIS A 421 6.19 15.66 10.77
C HIS A 421 6.11 17.20 10.64
N PRO A 422 6.65 17.99 11.60
CA PRO A 422 6.58 19.46 11.60
C PRO A 422 6.99 20.17 10.30
N TYR A 423 7.90 19.60 9.51
CA TYR A 423 8.42 20.23 8.28
C TYR A 423 7.40 20.37 7.15
N VAL A 424 6.36 19.53 7.15
CA VAL A 424 5.39 19.45 6.05
C VAL A 424 3.98 19.94 6.46
N ARG A 425 3.81 20.34 7.73
CA ARG A 425 2.57 20.97 8.26
C ARG A 425 2.23 22.27 7.53
N TYR A 426 1.05 22.83 7.76
CA TYR A 426 0.73 24.16 7.23
C TYR A 426 1.80 25.17 7.68
N SER A 427 2.33 25.96 6.73
CA SER A 427 3.48 26.87 6.91
C SER A 427 4.86 26.19 7.10
N GLY A 428 4.94 24.87 6.98
CA GLY A 428 6.20 24.12 7.00
C GLY A 428 7.10 24.42 5.79
N ARG A 429 8.41 24.27 5.95
CA ARG A 429 9.42 24.57 4.91
C ARG A 429 9.20 23.73 3.64
N ASP A 430 8.81 22.47 3.81
CA ASP A 430 8.67 21.51 2.72
C ASP A 430 7.20 21.27 2.31
N HIS A 431 6.25 21.97 2.93
CA HIS A 431 4.81 21.83 2.65
C HIS A 431 4.47 22.06 1.17
N ALA A 432 4.90 23.21 0.62
CA ALA A 432 4.64 23.57 -0.77
C ALA A 432 5.34 22.59 -1.75
N PHE A 433 6.52 22.10 -1.37
CA PHE A 433 7.25 21.13 -2.17
C PHE A 433 6.57 19.76 -2.19
N MET A 434 6.10 19.27 -1.05
CA MET A 434 5.33 18.02 -0.97
C MET A 434 4.00 18.12 -1.72
N PHE A 435 3.28 19.22 -1.57
CA PHE A 435 2.06 19.47 -2.33
C PHE A 435 2.32 19.44 -3.84
N ALA A 436 3.33 20.17 -4.32
CA ALA A 436 3.69 20.19 -5.74
C ALA A 436 4.09 18.79 -6.24
N LYS A 437 4.83 18.02 -5.44
CA LYS A 437 5.24 16.64 -5.76
C LYS A 437 4.03 15.72 -5.96
N LEU A 438 3.07 15.76 -5.03
CA LEU A 438 1.85 14.94 -5.08
C LEU A 438 0.85 15.40 -6.13
N ALA A 439 0.82 16.69 -6.45
CA ALA A 439 -0.11 17.26 -7.42
C ALA A 439 0.39 17.15 -8.87
N LEU A 440 1.70 16.96 -9.10
CA LEU A 440 2.31 17.00 -10.43
C LEU A 440 1.66 15.98 -11.39
N TYR A 441 1.64 14.69 -11.04
CA TYR A 441 1.02 13.66 -11.88
C TYR A 441 -0.48 13.92 -12.11
N PRO A 442 -1.32 14.06 -11.07
CA PRO A 442 -2.74 14.31 -11.27
C PRO A 442 -3.04 15.52 -12.16
N CYS A 443 -2.31 16.62 -12.01
CA CYS A 443 -2.51 17.81 -12.83
C CYS A 443 -2.08 17.59 -14.29
N VAL A 444 -0.93 16.96 -14.50
CA VAL A 444 -0.38 16.74 -15.84
C VAL A 444 -1.19 15.71 -16.61
N THR A 445 -1.62 14.62 -15.97
CA THR A 445 -2.44 13.60 -16.64
C THR A 445 -3.86 14.08 -16.90
N LEU A 446 -4.45 14.84 -15.97
CA LEU A 446 -5.74 15.50 -16.22
C LEU A 446 -5.64 16.51 -17.37
N GLY A 447 -4.57 17.32 -17.39
CA GLY A 447 -4.30 18.26 -18.47
C GLY A 447 -4.14 17.55 -19.81
N THR A 448 -3.38 16.45 -19.84
CA THR A 448 -3.19 15.60 -21.03
C THR A 448 -4.51 15.00 -21.50
N PHE A 449 -5.30 14.43 -20.60
CA PHE A 449 -6.63 13.90 -20.91
C PHE A 449 -7.52 14.98 -21.55
N VAL A 450 -7.64 16.14 -20.91
CA VAL A 450 -8.44 17.26 -21.44
C VAL A 450 -7.92 17.71 -22.79
N LEU A 451 -6.60 17.81 -22.96
CA LEU A 451 -5.99 18.21 -24.23
C LEU A 451 -6.26 17.20 -25.35
N THR A 452 -6.22 15.90 -25.05
CA THR A 452 -6.54 14.83 -26.02
C THR A 452 -8.01 14.86 -26.46
N CYS A 453 -8.94 15.29 -25.59
CA CYS A 453 -10.34 15.48 -25.94
C CYS A 453 -10.55 16.61 -26.97
N PHE A 454 -9.74 17.67 -26.91
CA PHE A 454 -9.84 18.80 -27.83
C PHE A 454 -8.96 18.64 -29.09
N LEU A 455 -7.77 18.08 -28.95
CA LEU A 455 -6.75 17.93 -29.98
C LEU A 455 -6.56 16.45 -30.33
N THR A 456 -7.62 15.80 -30.79
CA THR A 456 -7.63 14.35 -31.07
C THR A 456 -6.53 13.89 -32.01
N ARG A 457 -6.16 14.73 -33.00
CA ARG A 457 -5.07 14.45 -33.96
C ARG A 457 -3.67 14.45 -33.34
N PHE A 458 -3.47 15.13 -32.22
CA PHE A 458 -2.16 15.26 -31.56
C PHE A 458 -2.08 14.47 -30.25
N SER A 459 -3.05 13.58 -29.99
CA SER A 459 -3.16 12.82 -28.74
C SER A 459 -1.89 12.04 -28.39
N ALA A 460 -1.37 11.22 -29.31
CA ALA A 460 -0.14 10.44 -29.11
C ALA A 460 1.11 11.33 -28.88
N PRO A 461 1.40 12.35 -29.72
CA PRO A 461 2.51 13.27 -29.44
C PRO A 461 2.42 13.97 -28.09
N ILE A 462 1.22 14.40 -27.67
CA ILE A 462 1.00 15.03 -26.37
C ILE A 462 1.31 14.03 -25.25
N PHE A 463 0.83 12.79 -25.37
CA PHE A 463 1.04 11.75 -24.38
C PHE A 463 2.53 11.37 -24.24
N HIS A 464 3.24 11.16 -25.34
CA HIS A 464 4.69 10.89 -25.28
C HIS A 464 5.47 12.09 -24.74
N LEU A 465 5.09 13.31 -25.10
CA LEU A 465 5.71 14.51 -24.54
C LEU A 465 5.51 14.58 -23.02
N MET A 466 4.33 14.21 -22.54
CA MET A 466 4.03 14.10 -21.12
C MET A 466 4.97 13.11 -20.43
N GLU A 467 5.07 11.89 -20.95
CA GLU A 467 5.93 10.84 -20.38
C GLU A 467 7.40 11.25 -20.30
N ILE A 468 7.90 11.95 -21.33
CA ILE A 468 9.28 12.44 -21.35
C ILE A 468 9.45 13.63 -20.39
N THR A 469 8.51 14.58 -20.36
CA THR A 469 8.67 15.84 -19.63
C THR A 469 8.51 15.68 -18.12
N VAL A 470 7.63 14.79 -17.66
CA VAL A 470 7.33 14.62 -16.23
C VAL A 470 8.57 14.22 -15.39
N PRO A 471 9.40 13.23 -15.80
CA PRO A 471 10.64 12.93 -15.09
C PRO A 471 11.57 14.13 -14.92
N PHE A 472 11.76 14.95 -15.98
CA PHE A 472 12.56 16.18 -15.87
C PHE A 472 11.92 17.21 -14.94
N ALA A 473 10.58 17.33 -14.97
CA ALA A 473 9.85 18.20 -14.05
C ALA A 473 10.04 17.76 -12.58
N PHE A 474 10.08 16.46 -12.28
CA PHE A 474 10.39 15.94 -10.95
C PHE A 474 11.82 16.27 -10.49
N LEU A 475 12.82 16.13 -11.37
CA LEU A 475 14.21 16.48 -11.07
C LEU A 475 14.37 17.97 -10.76
N LEU A 476 13.68 18.82 -11.53
CA LEU A 476 13.74 20.28 -11.39
C LEU A 476 12.71 20.85 -10.40
N LEU A 477 11.86 20.00 -9.80
CA LEU A 477 10.69 20.40 -9.02
C LEU A 477 11.03 21.40 -7.92
N ARG A 478 12.15 21.18 -7.22
CA ARG A 478 12.56 22.05 -6.10
C ARG A 478 12.93 23.46 -6.57
N LEU A 479 13.56 23.59 -7.74
CA LEU A 479 13.89 24.87 -8.35
C LEU A 479 12.62 25.56 -8.86
N LEU A 480 11.76 24.81 -9.56
CA LEU A 480 10.48 25.30 -10.08
C LEU A 480 9.57 25.86 -8.97
N VAL A 481 9.42 25.13 -7.86
CA VAL A 481 8.61 25.56 -6.70
C VAL A 481 9.19 26.81 -6.03
N ARG A 482 10.52 26.91 -5.90
CA ARG A 482 11.16 28.10 -5.32
C ARG A 482 10.99 29.33 -6.23
N ALA A 483 11.21 29.16 -7.53
CA ALA A 483 11.04 30.22 -8.51
C ALA A 483 9.58 30.70 -8.57
N SER A 484 8.61 29.77 -8.59
CA SER A 484 7.19 30.13 -8.63
C SER A 484 6.73 30.82 -7.35
N LEU A 485 7.15 30.36 -6.18
CA LEU A 485 6.87 31.05 -4.90
C LEU A 485 7.49 32.45 -4.84
N ALA A 486 8.70 32.63 -5.37
CA ALA A 486 9.35 33.93 -5.43
C ALA A 486 8.60 34.89 -6.38
N LEU A 487 8.20 34.39 -7.55
CA LEU A 487 7.40 35.13 -8.53
C LEU A 487 6.04 35.52 -7.96
N LEU A 488 5.34 34.59 -7.27
CA LEU A 488 4.05 34.84 -6.65
C LEU A 488 4.18 35.91 -5.55
N ARG A 489 5.23 35.84 -4.72
CA ARG A 489 5.52 36.86 -3.70
C ARG A 489 5.80 38.23 -4.32
N LEU A 490 6.53 38.28 -5.43
CA LEU A 490 6.78 39.53 -6.18
C LEU A 490 5.47 40.13 -6.71
N LEU A 491 4.61 39.31 -7.33
CA LEU A 491 3.31 39.75 -7.87
C LEU A 491 2.29 40.15 -6.80
N LEU A 492 2.29 39.49 -5.62
CA LEU A 492 1.39 39.82 -4.50
C LEU A 492 1.92 40.95 -3.60
N SER A 493 3.19 41.31 -3.70
CA SER A 493 3.79 42.38 -2.90
C SER A 493 3.13 43.76 -3.03
N PRO A 494 2.65 44.21 -4.22
CA PRO A 494 1.96 45.50 -4.37
C PRO A 494 0.58 45.48 -3.69
N ILE A 495 -0.15 44.37 -3.81
CA ILE A 495 -1.48 44.18 -3.20
C ILE A 495 -1.35 44.18 -1.67
N ARG A 496 -0.32 43.53 -1.13
CA ARG A 496 -0.06 43.53 0.32
C ARG A 496 0.31 44.91 0.86
N ARG A 497 1.06 45.71 0.10
CA ARG A 497 1.35 47.11 0.47
C ARG A 497 0.11 47.99 0.39
N ALA A 498 -0.76 47.81 -0.61
CA ALA A 498 -2.02 48.54 -0.73
C ALA A 498 -2.98 48.23 0.43
N VAL A 499 -3.09 46.96 0.84
CA VAL A 499 -3.90 46.55 2.00
C VAL A 499 -3.33 47.08 3.32
N HIS A 500 -2.00 47.12 3.49
CA HIS A 500 -1.39 47.72 4.68
C HIS A 500 -1.51 49.26 4.70
N SER A 501 -1.43 49.94 3.56
CA SER A 501 -1.66 51.39 3.45
C SER A 501 -3.11 51.75 3.82
N ALA A 502 -4.09 50.99 3.31
CA ALA A 502 -5.50 51.18 3.63
C ALA A 502 -5.83 50.89 5.11
N ARG A 503 -5.06 50.01 5.76
CA ARG A 503 -5.24 49.70 7.20
C ARG A 503 -4.53 50.70 8.12
N GLY A 504 -3.44 51.33 7.66
CA GLY A 504 -2.73 52.40 8.37
C GLY A 504 -3.44 53.76 8.33
N GLU A 505 -4.23 54.04 7.29
CA GLU A 505 -5.05 55.26 7.23
C GLU A 505 -6.21 55.26 8.24
N ASN A 506 -6.70 54.08 8.67
CA ASN A 506 -7.78 53.97 9.65
C ASN A 506 -7.36 54.17 11.12
N GLU A 507 -6.06 54.26 11.43
CA GLU A 507 -5.57 54.55 12.80
C GLU A 507 -5.23 56.03 13.04
N THR A 508 -5.36 56.90 12.03
CA THR A 508 -4.94 58.32 12.14
C THR A 508 -6.09 59.30 12.45
N TYR A 509 -7.34 58.83 12.57
CA TYR A 509 -8.49 59.67 12.93
C TYR A 509 -9.25 59.09 14.15
N ARG A 510 -8.70 59.29 15.35
CA ARG A 510 -9.52 59.44 16.56
C ARG A 510 -9.24 60.81 17.17
N PRO A 511 -10.15 61.79 17.03
CA PRO A 511 -10.07 62.98 17.85
C PRO A 511 -10.35 62.60 19.30
N LEU A 512 -9.49 63.07 20.19
CA LEU A 512 -9.75 63.16 21.63
C LEU A 512 -10.94 64.11 21.84
N SER A 513 -12.08 63.59 22.27
CA SER A 513 -13.16 64.37 22.90
C SER A 513 -13.85 63.46 23.93
N GLU A 514 -13.60 63.75 25.22
CA GLU A 514 -14.61 64.21 26.21
C GLU A 514 -15.52 63.07 26.70
N GLU A 515 -15.30 62.56 27.92
CA GLU A 515 -15.87 63.01 29.22
C GLU A 515 -17.40 62.84 29.37
N ALA A 516 -17.78 62.30 30.54
CA ALA A 516 -19.13 62.16 31.12
C ALA A 516 -20.02 61.07 30.46
N THR A 517 -20.30 59.93 31.11
CA THR A 517 -21.02 59.74 32.38
C THR A 517 -20.95 58.28 32.82
#